data_AF-A0A5C6FTJ2-F1
#
_entry.id   AF-A0A5C6FTJ2-F1
#
_cell.length_a   1.000
_cell.length_b   1.000
_cell.length_c   1.000
_cell.angle_alpha   90.00
_cell.angle_beta   90.00
_cell.angle_gamma   90.00
#
_symmetry.space_group_name_H-M   'P 1'
#
loop_
_entity.id
_entity.type
_entity.pdbx_description
1 polymer ?
#
loop_
_entity_poly.entity_id
_entity_poly.type
_entity_poly.pdbx_seq_one_letter_code
_entity_poly.pdbx_strand_id
1 'polypeptide(L)'
;MSLRSPICFLSSQIRATAARGLLLAGALVLACGGGLASAGNPGGLGHAAKHHLHHDSADRYAAKKYVVGYRHVGCGYRPWGGYAYGVSSPYRSGLINSYANVLHGRADVIRSLGVANLNHAQAQTQWEVARSAAMQNGIDALLARQERQQINRESRFGRVYERAMARKAAAAMVPQIPGGWQLPDGWELTGHWADAATEPAADANGIGPDAMGLSPQQLDPISGRLNWPALLQHDHFAKARRPLDELFARRAVEGWIEDRHLPSLRDWVAKIGQEVDRLDVPEPIRSEAHRFLAGLVDAAHTPRQPINDPAGMLDLIADSR
;
A
#
# COMPACT_ATOMS: atom_id res chain seq x y z
N MET A 1 -49.69 49.98 -24.01
CA MET A 1 -48.94 49.48 -25.18
C MET A 1 -48.21 48.22 -24.76
N SER A 2 -48.67 47.09 -25.27
CA SER A 2 -48.24 45.74 -24.94
C SER A 2 -47.34 45.24 -26.06
N LEU A 3 -46.12 44.81 -25.73
CA LEU A 3 -45.27 44.06 -26.65
C LEU A 3 -44.83 42.79 -25.95
N ARG A 4 -45.58 41.73 -26.24
CA ARG A 4 -45.21 40.32 -26.05
C ARG A 4 -44.21 39.94 -27.14
N SER A 5 -43.15 39.22 -26.77
CA SER A 5 -42.39 38.39 -27.70
C SER A 5 -42.11 37.01 -27.08
N PRO A 6 -42.02 35.93 -27.89
CA PRO A 6 -42.36 34.58 -27.47
C PRO A 6 -41.16 33.63 -27.31
N ILE A 7 -41.32 32.71 -26.36
CA ILE A 7 -41.13 31.24 -26.45
C ILE A 7 -40.17 30.72 -27.54
N CYS A 8 -39.09 30.07 -27.11
CA CYS A 8 -38.51 28.89 -27.77
C CYS A 8 -38.02 27.89 -26.71
N PHE A 9 -38.92 26.98 -26.33
CA PHE A 9 -38.57 25.71 -25.68
C PHE A 9 -38.03 24.75 -26.75
N LEU A 10 -36.78 24.30 -26.64
CA LEU A 10 -36.32 23.12 -27.36
C LEU A 10 -36.16 21.96 -26.37
N SER A 11 -37.18 21.11 -26.35
CA SER A 11 -37.17 19.78 -25.77
C SER A 11 -36.51 18.80 -26.75
N SER A 12 -35.38 18.18 -26.40
CA SER A 12 -34.90 16.98 -27.10
C SER A 12 -35.21 15.73 -26.27
N GLN A 13 -36.39 15.18 -26.53
CA GLN A 13 -36.71 13.78 -26.27
C GLN A 13 -35.91 12.92 -27.26
N ILE A 14 -34.99 12.10 -26.78
CA ILE A 14 -34.46 10.96 -27.55
C ILE A 14 -34.91 9.70 -26.83
N ARG A 15 -36.03 9.13 -27.29
CA ARG A 15 -36.45 7.76 -27.00
C ARG A 15 -36.03 6.85 -28.14
N ALA A 16 -35.36 5.77 -27.74
CA ALA A 16 -35.49 4.39 -28.21
C ALA A 16 -35.25 4.09 -29.71
N THR A 17 -34.34 3.15 -30.01
CA THR A 17 -34.66 1.73 -30.31
C THR A 17 -33.45 1.00 -30.92
N ALA A 18 -33.46 -0.33 -30.78
CA ALA A 18 -32.63 -1.35 -31.45
C ALA A 18 -31.17 -1.49 -30.93
N ALA A 19 -30.61 -2.68 -30.71
CA ALA A 19 -30.95 -3.99 -31.25
C ALA A 19 -30.60 -5.12 -30.26
N ARG A 20 -31.52 -6.08 -30.17
CA ARG A 20 -31.25 -7.47 -29.82
C ARG A 20 -30.33 -8.08 -30.88
N GLY A 21 -29.37 -8.89 -30.43
CA GLY A 21 -28.79 -9.96 -31.24
C GLY A 21 -27.27 -9.97 -31.26
N LEU A 22 -26.66 -10.92 -30.54
CA LEU A 22 -25.72 -11.92 -31.07
C LEU A 22 -25.24 -12.79 -29.88
N LEU A 23 -25.61 -14.06 -29.86
CA LEU A 23 -24.72 -15.23 -30.10
C LEU A 23 -23.73 -15.47 -28.95
N LEU A 24 -24.00 -16.39 -28.01
CA LEU A 24 -23.72 -17.84 -28.13
C LEU A 24 -22.28 -18.12 -28.63
N ALA A 25 -21.32 -18.11 -27.71
CA ALA A 25 -20.02 -18.79 -27.78
C ALA A 25 -19.35 -18.66 -26.39
N GLY A 26 -18.86 -19.68 -25.71
CA GLY A 26 -18.87 -21.12 -25.92
C GLY A 26 -18.51 -21.74 -24.57
N ALA A 27 -19.31 -22.71 -24.14
CA ALA A 27 -18.94 -23.60 -23.05
C ALA A 27 -17.94 -24.61 -23.62
N LEU A 28 -16.66 -24.43 -23.30
CA LEU A 28 -15.65 -25.47 -23.50
C LEU A 28 -15.10 -25.85 -22.13
N VAL A 29 -15.83 -26.77 -21.50
CA VAL A 29 -15.38 -27.53 -20.33
C VAL A 29 -14.26 -28.44 -20.81
N LEU A 30 -13.02 -28.02 -20.60
CA LEU A 30 -11.85 -28.85 -20.83
C LEU A 30 -11.61 -29.69 -19.57
N ALA A 31 -12.27 -30.84 -19.55
CA ALA A 31 -12.01 -31.93 -18.62
C ALA A 31 -10.67 -32.58 -18.99
N CYS A 32 -9.59 -32.15 -18.34
CA CYS A 32 -8.31 -32.87 -18.28
C CYS A 32 -7.61 -32.51 -16.97
N GLY A 33 -7.53 -33.44 -16.03
CA GLY A 33 -6.80 -33.25 -14.78
C GLY A 33 -7.05 -34.40 -13.80
N GLY A 34 -6.53 -35.57 -14.16
CA GLY A 34 -6.63 -36.79 -13.38
C GLY A 34 -6.15 -36.64 -11.94
N GLY A 35 -6.99 -37.09 -11.01
CA GLY A 35 -6.62 -37.31 -9.63
C GLY A 35 -5.62 -38.48 -9.53
N LEU A 36 -4.40 -38.16 -9.15
CA LEU A 36 -3.49 -39.11 -8.50
C LEU A 36 -3.76 -39.03 -7.00
N ALA A 37 -4.53 -39.99 -6.51
CA ALA A 37 -4.70 -40.26 -5.10
C ALA A 37 -3.36 -40.71 -4.52
N SER A 38 -2.73 -39.85 -3.72
CA SER A 38 -1.65 -40.25 -2.81
C SER A 38 -2.28 -40.63 -1.48
N ALA A 39 -2.39 -41.95 -1.25
CA ALA A 39 -2.73 -42.52 0.04
C ALA A 39 -1.53 -42.33 0.99
N GLY A 40 -1.73 -41.54 2.05
CA GLY A 40 -0.70 -41.22 3.02
C GLY A 40 -1.26 -40.89 4.40
N ASN A 41 -1.69 -41.93 5.11
CA ASN A 41 -1.57 -42.10 6.57
C ASN A 41 -2.33 -41.15 7.53
N PRO A 42 -3.47 -41.58 8.12
CA PRO A 42 -4.08 -40.93 9.27
C PRO A 42 -3.59 -41.60 10.57
N GLY A 43 -2.62 -40.99 11.25
CA GLY A 43 -2.19 -41.45 12.57
C GLY A 43 -1.28 -40.43 13.25
N GLY A 44 -1.80 -39.76 14.28
CA GLY A 44 -0.99 -38.82 15.06
C GLY A 44 -1.78 -37.96 16.03
N LEU A 45 -2.42 -38.61 17.00
CA LEU A 45 -2.98 -37.98 18.20
C LEU A 45 -1.90 -37.21 18.96
N GLY A 46 -2.24 -35.97 19.33
CA GLY A 46 -1.92 -35.35 20.62
C GLY A 46 -0.45 -35.15 21.02
N HIS A 47 0.00 -33.89 20.99
CA HIS A 47 0.65 -33.29 22.17
C HIS A 47 0.63 -31.76 22.09
N ALA A 48 -0.08 -31.15 23.04
CA ALA A 48 -0.01 -29.73 23.35
C ALA A 48 1.32 -29.46 24.06
N ALA A 49 2.34 -29.06 23.30
CA ALA A 49 3.57 -28.50 23.85
C ALA A 49 3.50 -26.97 23.79
N LYS A 50 3.41 -26.36 24.97
CA LYS A 50 3.64 -24.93 25.19
C LYS A 50 5.10 -24.63 24.84
N HIS A 51 5.35 -24.05 23.67
CA HIS A 51 6.64 -23.46 23.36
C HIS A 51 6.62 -21.96 23.69
N HIS A 52 7.33 -21.61 24.75
CA HIS A 52 7.78 -20.25 25.03
C HIS A 52 8.64 -19.78 23.84
N LEU A 53 8.10 -18.85 23.06
CA LEU A 53 8.86 -18.12 22.05
C LEU A 53 9.77 -17.11 22.77
N HIS A 54 11.03 -17.52 22.98
CA HIS A 54 12.12 -16.59 23.24
C HIS A 54 12.31 -15.71 22.00
N HIS A 55 11.98 -14.43 22.14
CA HIS A 55 12.43 -13.37 21.24
C HIS A 55 13.94 -13.15 21.46
N ASP A 56 14.77 -13.96 20.81
CA ASP A 56 16.22 -13.73 20.71
C ASP A 56 16.70 -14.20 19.33
N SER A 57 16.77 -13.29 18.36
CA SER A 57 17.77 -13.27 17.27
C SER A 57 17.37 -12.31 16.14
N ALA A 58 17.55 -11.00 16.36
CA ALA A 58 17.74 -10.06 15.26
C ALA A 58 19.24 -9.80 14.96
N ASP A 59 20.16 -10.15 15.87
CA ASP A 59 21.59 -9.82 15.75
C ASP A 59 22.50 -10.99 15.30
N ARG A 60 21.97 -12.03 14.66
CA ARG A 60 22.79 -13.18 14.16
C ARG A 60 22.90 -13.28 12.63
N TYR A 61 22.86 -12.16 11.92
CA TYR A 61 23.23 -12.11 10.49
C TYR A 61 24.54 -11.36 10.19
N ALA A 62 25.32 -11.01 11.22
CA ALA A 62 26.71 -10.61 11.05
C ALA A 62 27.65 -11.82 11.22
N ALA A 63 28.40 -12.13 10.18
CA ALA A 63 29.57 -13.03 10.18
C ALA A 63 29.31 -14.54 10.38
N LYS A 64 28.50 -15.17 9.51
CA LYS A 64 28.85 -16.53 9.07
C LYS A 64 29.89 -16.42 7.97
N LYS A 65 31.17 -16.48 8.38
CA LYS A 65 32.27 -16.91 7.51
C LYS A 65 31.79 -18.19 6.81
N TYR A 66 31.51 -18.10 5.52
CA TYR A 66 31.51 -19.26 4.66
C TYR A 66 32.94 -19.81 4.70
N VAL A 67 33.20 -20.77 5.58
CA VAL A 67 34.27 -21.73 5.36
C VAL A 67 33.82 -22.50 4.14
N VAL A 68 34.23 -22.01 2.98
CA VAL A 68 34.30 -22.78 1.74
C VAL A 68 35.27 -23.90 2.04
N GLY A 69 34.75 -24.98 2.63
CA GLY A 69 35.42 -26.26 2.64
C GLY A 69 35.53 -26.67 1.19
N TYR A 70 36.66 -26.33 0.56
CA TYR A 70 37.15 -27.05 -0.60
C TYR A 70 37.22 -28.51 -0.19
N ARG A 71 36.15 -29.25 -0.44
CA ARG A 71 36.21 -30.70 -0.49
C ARG A 71 37.08 -30.97 -1.71
N HIS A 72 38.39 -31.06 -1.47
CA HIS A 72 39.31 -31.70 -2.39
C HIS A 72 38.68 -33.04 -2.72
N VAL A 73 38.04 -33.11 -3.89
CA VAL A 73 37.86 -34.37 -4.58
C VAL A 73 39.28 -34.76 -4.92
N GLY A 74 39.90 -35.52 -4.01
CA GLY A 74 41.21 -36.08 -4.22
C GLY A 74 41.17 -36.75 -5.57
N CYS A 75 42.01 -36.28 -6.49
CA CYS A 75 42.37 -37.08 -7.63
C CYS A 75 42.90 -38.39 -7.04
N GLY A 76 42.09 -39.44 -7.15
CA GLY A 76 42.50 -40.77 -6.76
C GLY A 76 43.73 -41.11 -7.58
N TYR A 77 44.89 -41.02 -6.94
CA TYR A 77 46.14 -41.60 -7.35
C TYR A 77 45.81 -43.06 -7.68
N ARG A 78 45.66 -43.39 -8.96
CA ARG A 78 45.54 -44.78 -9.40
C ARG A 78 46.92 -45.40 -9.19
N PRO A 79 47.09 -46.33 -8.24
CA PRO A 79 48.36 -47.01 -8.10
C PRO A 79 48.58 -47.82 -9.39
N TRP A 80 49.67 -47.47 -10.04
CA TRP A 80 50.39 -48.32 -10.97
C TRP A 80 50.36 -49.77 -10.51
N GLY A 81 49.77 -50.63 -11.31
CA GLY A 81 49.75 -52.06 -11.06
C GLY A 81 48.97 -52.79 -12.13
N GLY A 82 49.65 -53.14 -13.23
CA GLY A 82 49.04 -54.01 -14.23
C GLY A 82 49.70 -53.94 -15.60
N TYR A 83 50.83 -54.63 -15.73
CA TYR A 83 51.45 -55.00 -16.99
C TYR A 83 50.43 -55.48 -18.04
N ALA A 84 50.40 -54.82 -19.19
CA ALA A 84 50.02 -55.45 -20.45
C ALA A 84 50.94 -54.92 -21.54
N TYR A 85 52.07 -55.61 -21.71
CA TYR A 85 52.93 -55.55 -22.87
C TYR A 85 52.12 -55.97 -24.11
N GLY A 86 51.52 -55.00 -24.78
CA GLY A 86 51.01 -55.11 -26.13
C GLY A 86 51.90 -54.30 -27.07
N VAL A 87 53.06 -54.86 -27.41
CA VAL A 87 53.96 -54.34 -28.44
C VAL A 87 53.20 -54.32 -29.77
N SER A 88 52.64 -53.16 -30.15
CA SER A 88 52.23 -52.95 -31.53
C SER A 88 52.40 -51.49 -31.96
N SER A 89 53.46 -51.28 -32.73
CA SER A 89 53.61 -50.27 -33.79
C SER A 89 53.62 -48.77 -33.39
N PRO A 90 54.80 -48.17 -33.17
CA PRO A 90 54.95 -46.73 -32.97
C PRO A 90 54.80 -45.86 -34.24
N TYR A 91 54.43 -46.43 -35.41
CA TYR A 91 54.48 -45.70 -36.68
C TYR A 91 53.24 -45.84 -37.58
N ARG A 92 52.06 -46.19 -37.04
CA ARG A 92 50.89 -46.46 -37.89
C ARG A 92 49.52 -46.05 -37.34
N SER A 93 49.35 -44.82 -36.84
CA SER A 93 47.99 -44.20 -36.77
C SER A 93 47.94 -42.66 -36.60
N GLY A 94 49.05 -41.95 -36.75
CA GLY A 94 49.12 -40.49 -36.47
C GLY A 94 48.25 -39.58 -37.34
N LEU A 95 47.74 -40.06 -38.48
CA LEU A 95 46.94 -39.26 -39.42
C LEU A 95 45.46 -39.64 -39.49
N ILE A 96 45.07 -40.83 -39.00
CA ILE A 96 43.65 -41.25 -39.00
C ILE A 96 42.96 -40.83 -37.68
N ASN A 97 43.71 -40.76 -36.57
CA ASN A 97 43.17 -40.33 -35.27
C ASN A 97 43.12 -38.81 -35.06
N SER A 98 43.82 -38.00 -35.88
CA SER A 98 43.77 -36.53 -35.75
C SER A 98 42.40 -35.97 -36.09
N TYR A 99 41.75 -36.49 -37.14
CA TYR A 99 40.39 -36.09 -37.52
C TYR A 99 39.33 -36.55 -36.51
N ALA A 100 39.44 -37.77 -36.00
CA ALA A 100 38.54 -38.28 -34.96
C ALA A 100 38.61 -37.42 -33.67
N ASN A 101 39.83 -37.06 -33.23
CA ASN A 101 40.01 -36.20 -32.05
C ASN A 101 39.43 -34.79 -32.24
N VAL A 102 39.58 -34.20 -33.44
CA VAL A 102 38.97 -32.90 -33.75
C VAL A 102 37.44 -32.98 -33.76
N LEU A 103 36.85 -34.06 -34.28
CA LEU A 103 35.40 -34.27 -34.27
C LEU A 103 34.85 -34.49 -32.85
N HIS A 104 35.54 -35.27 -32.01
CA HIS A 104 35.15 -35.44 -30.61
C HIS A 104 35.26 -34.14 -29.81
N GLY A 105 36.34 -33.37 -29.98
CA GLY A 105 36.48 -32.07 -29.32
C GLY A 105 35.36 -31.09 -29.69
N ARG A 106 34.95 -31.06 -30.97
CA ARG A 106 33.80 -30.23 -31.40
C ARG A 106 32.47 -30.73 -30.82
N ALA A 107 32.27 -32.04 -30.73
CA ALA A 107 31.08 -32.62 -30.14
C ALA A 107 30.95 -32.28 -28.64
N ASP A 108 32.06 -32.28 -27.90
CA ASP A 108 32.07 -31.92 -26.48
C ASP A 108 31.80 -30.43 -26.26
N VAL A 109 32.30 -29.55 -27.14
CA VAL A 109 31.95 -28.12 -27.12
C VAL A 109 30.47 -27.89 -27.40
N ILE A 110 29.89 -28.60 -28.39
CA ILE A 110 28.45 -28.48 -28.68
C ILE A 110 27.62 -28.99 -27.49
N ARG A 111 28.02 -30.11 -26.88
CA ARG A 111 27.33 -30.64 -25.68
C ARG A 111 27.44 -29.68 -24.50
N SER A 112 28.62 -29.11 -24.25
CA SER A 112 28.82 -28.16 -23.14
C SER A 112 28.02 -26.86 -23.35
N LEU A 113 27.94 -26.36 -24.58
CA LEU A 113 27.06 -25.23 -24.93
C LEU A 113 25.58 -25.58 -24.72
N GLY A 114 25.16 -26.79 -25.11
CA GLY A 114 23.80 -27.27 -24.86
C GLY A 114 23.44 -27.33 -23.38
N VAL A 115 24.34 -27.88 -22.55
CA VAL A 115 24.17 -27.94 -21.08
C VAL A 115 24.17 -26.53 -20.48
N ALA A 116 25.03 -25.63 -20.94
CA ALA A 116 25.07 -24.25 -20.47
C ALA A 116 23.74 -23.52 -20.77
N ASN A 117 23.19 -23.68 -21.97
CA ASN A 117 21.90 -23.09 -22.35
C ASN A 117 20.74 -23.66 -21.52
N LEU A 118 20.73 -24.98 -21.28
CA LEU A 118 19.74 -25.63 -20.42
C LEU A 118 19.80 -25.07 -18.99
N ASN A 119 21.00 -25.00 -18.41
CA ASN A 119 21.21 -24.47 -17.07
C ASN A 119 20.81 -23.00 -16.97
N HIS A 120 21.08 -22.20 -18.01
CA HIS A 120 20.69 -20.79 -18.05
C HIS A 120 19.16 -20.63 -18.10
N ALA A 121 18.47 -21.42 -18.92
CA ALA A 121 17.01 -21.42 -18.99
C ALA A 121 16.39 -21.82 -17.64
N GLN A 122 16.89 -22.88 -17.00
CA GLN A 122 16.43 -23.31 -15.68
C GLN A 122 16.66 -22.24 -14.60
N ALA A 123 17.83 -21.58 -14.61
CA ALA A 123 18.14 -20.50 -13.68
C ALA A 123 17.19 -19.30 -13.86
N GLN A 124 16.84 -18.95 -15.10
CA GLN A 124 15.86 -17.90 -15.39
C GLN A 124 14.48 -18.24 -14.83
N THR A 125 13.99 -19.46 -15.06
CA THR A 125 12.70 -19.91 -14.50
C THR A 125 12.69 -19.88 -12.98
N GLN A 126 13.76 -20.34 -12.32
CA GLN A 126 13.86 -20.29 -10.86
C GLN A 126 13.90 -18.85 -10.33
N TRP A 127 14.55 -17.94 -11.05
CA TRP A 127 14.59 -16.52 -10.70
C TRP A 127 13.20 -15.86 -10.78
N GLU A 128 12.41 -16.18 -11.81
CA GLU A 128 11.03 -15.71 -11.94
C GLU A 128 10.14 -16.21 -10.81
N VAL A 129 10.24 -17.50 -10.45
CA VAL A 129 9.50 -18.08 -9.32
C VAL A 129 9.89 -17.43 -7.99
N ALA A 130 11.18 -17.21 -7.76
CA ALA A 130 11.66 -16.53 -6.56
C ALA A 130 11.15 -15.08 -6.50
N ARG A 131 11.16 -14.38 -7.64
CA ARG A 131 10.65 -13.01 -7.76
C ARG A 131 9.14 -12.94 -7.50
N SER A 132 8.34 -13.85 -8.05
CA SER A 132 6.90 -13.89 -7.77
C SER A 132 6.59 -14.19 -6.31
N ALA A 133 7.33 -15.12 -5.69
CA ALA A 133 7.18 -15.43 -4.27
C ALA A 133 7.50 -14.22 -3.38
N ALA A 134 8.55 -13.44 -3.71
CA ALA A 134 8.88 -12.22 -3.00
C ALA A 134 7.77 -11.15 -3.10
N MET A 135 7.16 -10.99 -4.28
CA MET A 135 6.03 -10.07 -4.46
C MET A 135 4.80 -10.53 -3.65
N GLN A 136 4.49 -11.82 -3.65
CA GLN A 136 3.38 -12.37 -2.87
C GLN A 136 3.57 -12.16 -1.37
N ASN A 137 4.77 -12.44 -0.84
CA ASN A 137 5.11 -12.17 0.55
C ASN A 137 4.92 -10.69 0.92
N GLY A 138 5.21 -9.77 0.00
CA GLY A 138 4.96 -8.35 0.18
C GLY A 138 3.47 -8.00 0.28
N ILE A 139 2.64 -8.60 -0.59
CA ILE A 139 1.17 -8.44 -0.56
C ILE A 139 0.61 -8.98 0.76
N ASP A 140 1.00 -10.19 1.14
CA ASP A 140 0.52 -10.85 2.36
C ASP A 140 0.90 -10.05 3.62
N ALA A 141 2.11 -9.46 3.66
CA ALA A 141 2.53 -8.60 4.75
C ALA A 141 1.69 -7.30 4.86
N LEU A 142 1.30 -6.71 3.73
CA LEU A 142 0.44 -5.53 3.71
C LEU A 142 -0.99 -5.87 4.16
N LEU A 143 -1.54 -7.00 3.70
CA LEU A 143 -2.85 -7.48 4.13
C LEU A 143 -2.88 -7.75 5.64
N ALA A 144 -1.89 -8.48 6.17
CA ALA A 144 -1.78 -8.73 7.60
C ALA A 144 -1.67 -7.44 8.44
N ARG A 145 -1.02 -6.40 7.91
CA ARG A 145 -0.96 -5.07 8.56
C ARG A 145 -2.33 -4.40 8.58
N GLN A 146 -3.08 -4.45 7.48
CA GLN A 146 -4.43 -3.89 7.39
C GLN A 146 -5.40 -4.61 8.32
N GLU A 147 -5.36 -5.95 8.37
CA GLU A 147 -6.15 -6.76 9.30
C GLU A 147 -5.87 -6.39 10.75
N ARG A 148 -4.60 -6.24 11.14
CA ARG A 148 -4.24 -5.77 12.49
C ARG A 148 -4.77 -4.39 12.79
N GLN A 149 -4.75 -3.48 11.82
CA GLN A 149 -5.33 -2.14 11.99
C GLN A 149 -6.85 -2.21 12.16
N GLN A 150 -7.54 -3.05 11.38
CA GLN A 150 -8.98 -3.26 11.49
C GLN A 150 -9.35 -3.85 12.86
N ILE A 151 -8.68 -4.92 13.30
CA ILE A 151 -8.87 -5.52 14.63
C ILE A 151 -8.61 -4.48 15.74
N ASN A 152 -7.58 -3.65 15.60
CA ASN A 152 -7.29 -2.59 16.58
C ASN A 152 -8.37 -1.50 16.60
N ARG A 153 -8.96 -1.16 15.45
CA ARG A 153 -10.10 -0.23 15.38
C ARG A 153 -11.31 -0.86 16.06
N GLU A 154 -11.71 -2.07 15.66
CA GLU A 154 -12.87 -2.79 16.18
C GLU A 154 -12.76 -3.05 17.69
N SER A 155 -11.59 -3.48 18.20
CA SER A 155 -11.37 -3.71 19.63
C SER A 155 -11.31 -2.42 20.47
N ARG A 156 -10.88 -1.29 19.89
CA ARG A 156 -11.00 0.03 20.54
C ARG A 156 -12.46 0.45 20.62
N PHE A 157 -13.23 0.28 19.55
CA PHE A 157 -14.67 0.57 19.54
C PHE A 157 -15.44 -0.31 20.52
N GLY A 158 -15.14 -1.61 20.60
CA GLY A 158 -15.76 -2.53 21.57
C GLY A 158 -15.57 -2.06 23.01
N ARG A 159 -14.33 -1.76 23.42
CA ARG A 159 -14.05 -1.27 24.79
C ARG A 159 -14.65 0.11 25.09
N VAL A 160 -14.68 1.01 24.11
CA VAL A 160 -15.32 2.33 24.28
C VAL A 160 -16.83 2.17 24.41
N TYR A 161 -17.45 1.32 23.59
CA TYR A 161 -18.88 1.02 23.64
C TYR A 161 -19.28 0.35 24.96
N GLU A 162 -18.53 -0.66 25.41
CA GLU A 162 -18.73 -1.30 26.72
C GLU A 162 -18.64 -0.30 27.87
N ARG A 163 -17.64 0.60 27.85
CA ARG A 163 -17.52 1.66 28.86
C ARG A 163 -18.67 2.66 28.82
N ALA A 164 -19.14 3.04 27.62
CA ALA A 164 -20.27 3.93 27.47
C ALA A 164 -21.57 3.29 27.98
N MET A 165 -21.80 2.01 27.66
CA MET A 165 -22.94 1.24 28.15
C MET A 165 -22.88 1.04 29.67
N ALA A 166 -21.70 0.73 30.23
CA ALA A 166 -21.50 0.63 31.67
C ALA A 166 -21.76 1.97 32.38
N ARG A 167 -21.33 3.10 31.81
CA ARG A 167 -21.65 4.44 32.34
C ARG A 167 -23.14 4.74 32.29
N LYS A 168 -23.83 4.37 31.20
CA LYS A 168 -25.28 4.57 31.07
C LYS A 168 -26.05 3.69 32.06
N ALA A 169 -25.64 2.44 32.25
CA ALA A 169 -26.20 1.55 33.25
C ALA A 169 -25.95 2.06 34.68
N ALA A 170 -24.73 2.53 34.98
CA ALA A 170 -24.41 3.15 36.25
C ALA A 170 -25.25 4.41 36.51
N ALA A 171 -25.42 5.27 35.49
CA ALA A 171 -26.27 6.46 35.58
C ALA A 171 -27.75 6.10 35.81
N ALA A 172 -28.24 5.00 35.23
CA ALA A 172 -29.59 4.49 35.48
C ALA A 172 -29.76 3.89 36.89
N MET A 173 -28.67 3.38 37.48
CA MET A 173 -28.63 2.87 38.85
C MET A 173 -28.40 3.96 39.89
N VAL A 174 -28.00 5.19 39.52
CA VAL A 174 -27.98 6.31 40.46
C VAL A 174 -29.43 6.51 40.91
N PRO A 175 -29.78 6.19 42.17
CA PRO A 175 -31.13 6.37 42.64
C PRO A 175 -31.46 7.85 42.45
N GLN A 176 -32.56 8.14 41.75
CA GLN A 176 -33.10 9.49 41.76
C GLN A 176 -33.39 9.81 43.21
N ILE A 177 -32.54 10.62 43.83
CA ILE A 177 -32.72 11.07 45.20
C ILE A 177 -34.01 11.89 45.19
N PRO A 178 -35.12 11.38 45.73
CA PRO A 178 -36.37 12.11 45.77
C PRO A 178 -36.23 13.09 46.93
N GLY A 179 -35.69 14.26 46.62
CA GLY A 179 -35.38 15.27 47.62
C GLY A 179 -34.28 16.16 47.10
N GLY A 180 -34.65 17.34 46.60
CA GLY A 180 -33.71 18.38 46.24
C GLY A 180 -32.84 18.68 47.45
N TRP A 181 -31.55 18.35 47.36
CA TRP A 181 -30.55 18.88 48.26
C TRP A 181 -30.49 20.39 47.99
N GLN A 182 -31.28 21.16 48.74
CA GLN A 182 -31.02 22.57 48.93
C GLN A 182 -29.66 22.64 49.62
N LEU A 183 -28.64 23.08 48.88
CA LEU A 183 -27.36 23.42 49.49
C LEU A 183 -27.66 24.45 50.58
N PRO A 184 -27.10 24.29 51.80
CA PRO A 184 -27.24 25.30 52.83
C PRO A 184 -26.77 26.65 52.30
N ASP A 185 -27.62 27.67 52.42
CA ASP A 185 -27.29 29.06 52.10
C ASP A 185 -25.99 29.43 52.83
N GLY A 186 -24.94 29.74 52.08
CA GLY A 186 -23.63 30.13 52.62
C GLY A 186 -22.43 29.25 52.21
N TRP A 187 -22.66 28.13 51.52
CA TRP A 187 -21.57 27.40 50.84
C TRP A 187 -21.39 27.98 49.44
N GLU A 188 -20.90 29.21 49.37
CA GLU A 188 -20.36 29.73 48.12
C GLU A 188 -19.15 28.88 47.75
N LEU A 189 -19.27 28.15 46.63
CA LEU A 189 -18.19 27.40 46.02
C LEU A 189 -17.14 28.40 45.52
N THR A 190 -16.41 29.01 46.43
CA THR A 190 -15.24 29.88 46.21
C THR A 190 -14.03 29.01 45.82
N GLY A 191 -14.27 28.07 44.92
CA GLY A 191 -13.23 27.39 44.17
C GLY A 191 -12.81 28.32 43.04
N HIS A 192 -11.75 29.06 43.30
CA HIS A 192 -10.96 29.90 42.41
C HIS A 192 -10.41 29.08 41.22
N TRP A 193 -11.29 28.55 40.37
CA TRP A 193 -10.96 27.80 39.15
C TRP A 193 -11.25 28.61 37.87
N ALA A 194 -11.72 29.86 38.01
CA ALA A 194 -12.15 30.69 36.89
C ALA A 194 -11.00 31.38 36.14
N ASP A 195 -9.78 31.47 36.69
CA ASP A 195 -8.71 32.32 36.13
C ASP A 195 -7.42 31.56 35.77
N ALA A 196 -7.50 30.24 35.59
CA ALA A 196 -6.46 29.56 34.82
C ALA A 196 -6.68 29.95 33.35
N ALA A 197 -6.15 31.13 32.99
CA ALA A 197 -5.92 31.54 31.62
C ALA A 197 -5.38 30.32 30.90
N THR A 198 -6.28 29.70 30.13
CA THR A 198 -5.92 28.60 29.27
C THR A 198 -5.13 29.30 28.18
N GLU A 199 -3.83 29.49 28.43
CA GLU A 199 -2.88 29.73 27.36
C GLU A 199 -3.27 28.71 26.29
N PRO A 200 -3.54 29.15 25.04
CA PRO A 200 -3.89 28.21 23.99
C PRO A 200 -2.69 27.28 23.91
N ALA A 201 -2.85 26.10 24.49
CA ALA A 201 -1.83 25.09 24.47
C ALA A 201 -1.53 24.92 23.00
N ALA A 202 -0.36 25.43 22.58
CA ALA A 202 0.26 25.02 21.34
C ALA A 202 0.08 23.51 21.36
N ASP A 203 -0.69 23.03 20.39
CA ASP A 203 -0.96 21.61 20.30
C ASP A 203 0.40 20.91 20.39
N ALA A 204 0.48 19.73 21.02
CA ALA A 204 1.74 19.05 21.26
C ALA A 204 2.55 18.72 19.97
N ASN A 205 2.05 19.16 18.80
CA ASN A 205 2.66 19.09 17.49
C ASN A 205 3.39 20.38 17.07
N GLY A 206 3.28 21.48 17.83
CA GLY A 206 4.02 22.73 17.58
C GLY A 206 3.70 23.40 16.24
N ILE A 207 2.50 23.18 15.69
CA ILE A 207 2.12 23.73 14.39
C ILE A 207 1.47 25.09 14.66
N GLY A 208 2.27 26.15 14.55
CA GLY A 208 1.75 27.52 14.60
C GLY A 208 0.62 27.74 13.57
N PRO A 209 -0.28 28.71 13.82
CA PRO A 209 -1.43 29.01 12.94
C PRO A 209 -1.04 29.40 11.50
N ASP A 210 0.25 29.61 11.24
CA ASP A 210 0.79 30.12 9.98
C ASP A 210 1.18 29.04 8.97
N ALA A 211 1.20 27.76 9.35
CA ALA A 211 1.42 26.66 8.40
C ALA A 211 0.08 26.04 7.97
N MET A 212 -0.76 26.82 7.28
CA MET A 212 -2.04 26.33 6.71
C MET A 212 -1.86 25.37 5.51
N GLY A 213 -0.64 24.99 5.17
CA GLY A 213 -0.36 24.03 4.11
C GLY A 213 -0.85 22.62 4.46
N LEU A 214 -1.35 21.90 3.46
CA LEU A 214 -1.67 20.48 3.60
C LEU A 214 -0.40 19.69 3.91
N SER A 215 -0.48 18.81 4.91
CA SER A 215 0.64 17.92 5.21
C SER A 215 0.89 16.92 4.06
N PRO A 216 2.10 16.37 3.91
CA PRO A 216 2.38 15.34 2.92
C PRO A 216 1.53 14.07 3.06
N GLN A 217 0.90 13.88 4.23
CA GLN A 217 -0.03 12.78 4.48
C GLN A 217 -1.44 13.09 3.97
N GLN A 218 -1.80 14.36 3.84
CA GLN A 218 -3.12 14.82 3.37
C GLN A 218 -3.17 15.00 1.85
N LEU A 219 -2.07 15.42 1.23
CA LEU A 219 -1.94 15.53 -0.22
C LEU A 219 -0.69 14.76 -0.66
N ASP A 220 -0.89 13.67 -1.38
CA ASP A 220 0.24 12.91 -1.93
C ASP A 220 0.92 13.73 -3.02
N PRO A 221 2.21 14.06 -2.86
CA PRO A 221 2.93 14.82 -3.85
C PRO A 221 2.95 14.21 -5.24
N ILE A 222 3.06 12.90 -5.34
CA ILE A 222 3.42 12.26 -6.61
C ILE A 222 2.15 11.97 -7.40
N SER A 223 1.10 11.50 -6.72
CA SER A 223 -0.14 11.12 -7.39
C SER A 223 -1.19 12.23 -7.44
N GLY A 224 -1.04 13.29 -6.63
CA GLY A 224 -2.08 14.31 -6.46
C GLY A 224 -3.31 13.79 -5.72
N ARG A 225 -3.24 12.59 -5.13
CA ARG A 225 -4.35 12.02 -4.37
C ARG A 225 -4.55 12.78 -3.06
N LEU A 226 -5.80 13.14 -2.82
CA LEU A 226 -6.25 13.76 -1.58
C LEU A 226 -6.67 12.69 -0.58
N ASN A 227 -6.02 12.68 0.58
CA ASN A 227 -6.42 11.86 1.72
C ASN A 227 -7.42 12.66 2.56
N TRP A 228 -8.69 12.55 2.15
CA TRP A 228 -9.80 13.23 2.79
C TRP A 228 -9.93 12.86 4.29
N PRO A 229 -10.21 13.81 5.19
CA PRO A 229 -10.59 13.52 6.58
C PRO A 229 -11.80 12.59 6.67
N ALA A 230 -11.92 11.83 7.75
CA ALA A 230 -12.95 10.78 7.92
C ALA A 230 -14.38 11.29 7.66
N LEU A 231 -14.70 12.52 8.08
CA LEU A 231 -16.00 13.15 7.84
C LEU A 231 -16.28 13.34 6.33
N LEU A 232 -15.27 13.81 5.59
CA LEU A 232 -15.38 14.07 4.16
C LEU A 232 -15.29 12.78 3.32
N GLN A 233 -14.87 11.65 3.90
CA GLN A 233 -14.84 10.36 3.21
C GLN A 233 -16.23 9.76 2.95
N HIS A 234 -17.27 10.24 3.63
CA HIS A 234 -18.62 9.71 3.49
C HIS A 234 -19.18 9.86 2.06
N ASP A 235 -20.04 8.93 1.65
CA ASP A 235 -20.67 8.92 0.32
C ASP A 235 -21.44 10.19 -0.02
N HIS A 236 -21.96 10.87 1.01
CA HIS A 236 -22.66 12.16 0.88
C HIS A 236 -21.79 13.21 0.15
N PHE A 237 -20.48 13.20 0.40
CA PHE A 237 -19.54 14.14 -0.22
C PHE A 237 -18.88 13.58 -1.49
N ALA A 238 -19.09 12.32 -1.87
CA ALA A 238 -18.40 11.71 -3.01
C ALA A 238 -18.57 12.50 -4.32
N LYS A 239 -19.77 13.03 -4.57
CA LYS A 239 -20.06 13.84 -5.76
C LYS A 239 -19.36 15.21 -5.72
N ALA A 240 -19.24 15.82 -4.55
CA ALA A 240 -18.60 17.13 -4.38
C ALA A 240 -17.07 17.03 -4.39
N ARG A 241 -16.50 15.90 -3.94
CA ARG A 241 -15.06 15.63 -3.93
C ARG A 241 -14.48 15.38 -5.32
N ARG A 242 -15.21 14.69 -6.19
CA ARG A 242 -14.74 14.31 -7.53
C ARG A 242 -14.05 15.43 -8.34
N PRO A 243 -14.63 16.64 -8.50
CA PRO A 243 -13.95 17.71 -9.24
C PRO A 243 -12.67 18.19 -8.55
N LEU A 244 -12.58 18.14 -7.22
CA LEU A 244 -11.37 18.46 -6.47
C LEU A 244 -10.29 17.39 -6.66
N ASP A 245 -10.66 16.11 -6.58
CA ASP A 245 -9.76 14.99 -6.84
C ASP A 245 -9.17 15.06 -8.27
N GLU A 246 -10.02 15.34 -9.27
CA GLU A 246 -9.59 15.48 -10.67
C GLU A 246 -8.65 16.67 -10.87
N LEU A 247 -8.91 17.79 -10.20
CA LEU A 247 -8.10 19.01 -10.30
C LEU A 247 -6.72 18.82 -9.65
N PHE A 248 -6.64 18.19 -8.48
CA PHE A 248 -5.35 17.91 -7.83
C PHE A 248 -4.57 16.78 -8.51
N ALA A 249 -5.25 15.79 -9.11
CA ALA A 249 -4.59 14.81 -9.96
C ALA A 249 -3.96 15.46 -11.20
N ARG A 250 -4.64 16.42 -11.85
CA ARG A 250 -4.06 17.21 -12.95
C ARG A 250 -2.87 18.04 -12.49
N ARG A 251 -3.00 18.71 -11.34
CA ARG A 251 -1.88 19.46 -10.74
C ARG A 251 -0.65 18.60 -10.52
N ALA A 252 -0.79 17.34 -10.13
CA ALA A 252 0.37 16.46 -9.94
C ALA A 252 1.12 16.17 -11.25
N VAL A 253 0.43 16.20 -12.39
CA VAL A 253 1.02 16.05 -13.72
C VAL A 253 1.60 17.36 -14.23
N GLU A 254 0.85 18.46 -14.09
CA GLU A 254 1.20 19.77 -14.66
C GLU A 254 2.16 20.57 -13.77
N GLY A 255 2.16 20.34 -12.46
CA GLY A 255 2.96 21.07 -11.46
C GLY A 255 2.27 22.34 -10.93
N TRP A 256 1.25 22.85 -11.62
CA TRP A 256 0.45 24.00 -11.20
C TRP A 256 -1.04 23.78 -11.48
N ILE A 257 -1.89 24.63 -10.90
CA ILE A 257 -3.31 24.74 -11.25
C ILE A 257 -3.44 26.05 -12.01
N GLU A 258 -4.09 26.04 -13.17
CA GLU A 258 -4.31 27.27 -13.93
C GLU A 258 -5.25 28.23 -13.17
N ASP A 259 -4.95 29.53 -13.19
CA ASP A 259 -5.70 30.56 -12.46
C ASP A 259 -7.21 30.57 -12.78
N ARG A 260 -7.59 30.18 -14.01
CA ARG A 260 -9.00 30.08 -14.43
C ARG A 260 -9.81 29.07 -13.60
N HIS A 261 -9.15 28.11 -12.97
CA HIS A 261 -9.78 27.08 -12.15
C HIS A 261 -9.86 27.44 -10.66
N LEU A 262 -9.11 28.44 -10.19
CA LEU A 262 -9.10 28.86 -8.79
C LEU A 262 -10.46 29.39 -8.27
N PRO A 263 -11.24 30.18 -9.04
CA PRO A 263 -12.57 30.59 -8.60
C PRO A 263 -13.50 29.38 -8.38
N SER A 264 -13.52 28.44 -9.32
CA SER A 264 -14.35 27.22 -9.20
C SER A 264 -13.92 26.35 -8.02
N LEU A 265 -12.62 26.24 -7.77
CA LEU A 265 -12.08 25.55 -6.59
C LEU A 265 -12.64 26.15 -5.29
N ARG A 266 -12.58 27.49 -5.16
CA ARG A 266 -13.08 28.20 -3.98
C ARG A 266 -14.59 28.00 -3.80
N ASP A 267 -15.35 28.03 -4.88
CA ASP A 267 -16.80 27.80 -4.84
C ASP A 267 -17.14 26.37 -4.40
N TRP A 268 -16.40 25.36 -4.89
CA TRP A 268 -16.58 23.97 -4.47
C TRP A 268 -16.22 23.77 -3.00
N VAL A 269 -15.10 24.34 -2.55
CA VAL A 269 -14.67 24.29 -1.15
C VAL A 269 -15.69 24.97 -0.23
N ALA A 270 -16.16 26.16 -0.59
CA ALA A 270 -17.18 26.88 0.16
C ALA A 270 -18.49 26.09 0.25
N LYS A 271 -18.90 25.43 -0.84
CA LYS A 271 -20.09 24.58 -0.85
C LYS A 271 -19.94 23.37 0.06
N ILE A 272 -18.79 22.69 0.06
CA ILE A 272 -18.54 21.56 0.97
C ILE A 272 -18.54 22.05 2.42
N GLY A 273 -17.90 23.19 2.71
CA GLY A 273 -17.90 23.79 4.04
C GLY A 273 -19.31 24.06 4.56
N GLN A 274 -20.19 24.64 3.72
CA GLN A 274 -21.60 24.87 4.08
C GLN A 274 -22.36 23.56 4.37
N GLU A 275 -22.10 22.51 3.60
CA GLU A 275 -22.73 21.20 3.88
C GLU A 275 -22.19 20.57 5.17
N VAL A 276 -20.90 20.74 5.48
CA VAL A 276 -20.31 20.31 6.76
C VAL A 276 -20.96 21.03 7.94
N ASP A 277 -21.22 22.34 7.83
CA ASP A 277 -21.86 23.13 8.90
C ASP A 277 -23.32 22.74 9.15
N ARG A 278 -24.00 22.14 8.16
CA ARG A 278 -25.37 21.62 8.31
C ARG A 278 -25.43 20.29 9.04
N LEU A 279 -24.33 19.55 9.10
CA LEU A 279 -24.28 18.26 9.78
C LEU A 279 -24.10 18.45 11.28
N ASP A 280 -24.87 17.72 12.09
CA ASP A 280 -24.73 17.72 13.55
C ASP A 280 -23.54 16.84 13.97
N VAL A 281 -22.33 17.38 13.81
CA VAL A 281 -21.06 16.70 14.09
C VAL A 281 -20.31 17.43 15.20
N PRO A 282 -19.62 16.72 16.11
CA PRO A 282 -18.78 17.32 17.14
C PRO A 282 -17.74 18.31 16.59
N GLU A 283 -17.54 19.41 17.31
CA GLU A 283 -16.65 20.52 16.92
C GLU A 283 -15.21 20.12 16.53
N PRO A 284 -14.55 19.16 17.22
CA PRO A 284 -13.19 18.75 16.84
C PRO A 284 -13.11 18.16 15.41
N ILE A 285 -14.13 17.43 14.98
CA ILE A 285 -14.17 16.80 13.66
C ILE A 285 -14.53 17.84 12.60
N ARG A 286 -15.42 18.78 12.94
CA ARG A 286 -15.82 19.89 12.06
C ARG A 286 -14.64 20.81 11.76
N SER A 287 -13.91 21.22 12.79
CA SER A 287 -12.72 22.07 12.67
C SER A 287 -11.59 21.39 11.88
N GLU A 288 -11.39 20.08 12.03
CA GLU A 288 -10.45 19.31 11.20
C GLU A 288 -10.81 19.37 9.71
N ALA A 289 -12.09 19.17 9.36
CA ALA A 289 -12.58 19.25 7.99
C ALA A 289 -12.39 20.66 7.40
N HIS A 290 -12.74 21.71 8.15
CA HIS A 290 -12.54 23.10 7.71
C HIS A 290 -11.07 23.45 7.52
N ARG A 291 -10.19 23.02 8.43
CA ARG A 291 -8.74 23.23 8.29
C ARG A 291 -8.20 22.55 7.02
N PHE A 292 -8.63 21.33 6.75
CA PHE A 292 -8.26 20.62 5.52
C PHE A 292 -8.75 21.36 4.26
N LEU A 293 -10.00 21.82 4.26
CA LEU A 293 -10.59 22.58 3.16
C LEU A 293 -9.86 23.92 2.90
N ALA A 294 -9.48 24.64 3.97
CA ALA A 294 -8.66 25.84 3.86
C ALA A 294 -7.28 25.53 3.25
N GLY A 295 -6.65 24.43 3.71
CA GLY A 295 -5.37 23.98 3.18
C GLY A 295 -5.41 23.60 1.70
N LEU A 296 -6.54 23.12 1.16
CA LEU A 296 -6.68 22.89 -0.29
C LEU A 296 -6.56 24.19 -1.08
N VAL A 297 -7.17 25.28 -0.60
CA VAL A 297 -7.11 26.57 -1.28
C VAL A 297 -5.70 27.11 -1.24
N ASP A 298 -5.05 27.07 -0.07
CA ASP A 298 -3.65 27.52 0.06
C ASP A 298 -2.71 26.70 -0.81
N ALA A 299 -2.81 25.38 -0.72
CA ALA A 299 -2.01 24.47 -1.53
C ALA A 299 -2.20 24.72 -3.03
N ALA A 300 -3.40 25.12 -3.48
CA ALA A 300 -3.63 25.42 -4.89
C ALA A 300 -2.93 26.68 -5.38
N HIS A 301 -2.68 27.66 -4.51
CA HIS A 301 -1.93 28.87 -4.84
C HIS A 301 -0.42 28.65 -4.79
N THR A 302 0.07 27.67 -4.03
CA THR A 302 1.50 27.37 -3.99
C THR A 302 1.91 26.63 -5.28
N PRO A 303 2.68 27.25 -6.20
CA PRO A 303 3.21 26.54 -7.35
C PRO A 303 4.12 25.43 -6.85
N ARG A 304 4.02 24.25 -7.45
CA ARG A 304 5.01 23.22 -7.19
C ARG A 304 6.14 23.34 -8.17
N GLN A 305 7.36 23.22 -7.66
CA GLN A 305 8.47 22.90 -8.53
C GLN A 305 8.20 21.53 -9.15
N PRO A 306 8.18 21.43 -10.50
CA PRO A 306 7.97 20.17 -11.17
C PRO A 306 9.03 19.16 -10.71
N ILE A 307 8.57 18.01 -10.20
CA ILE A 307 9.45 16.91 -9.74
C ILE A 307 10.37 16.42 -10.88
N ASN A 308 9.95 16.63 -12.13
CA ASN A 308 10.66 16.23 -13.33
C ASN A 308 11.45 17.36 -13.98
N ASP A 309 11.81 18.43 -13.26
CA ASP A 309 12.82 19.35 -13.77
C ASP A 309 14.23 18.88 -13.35
N PRO A 310 14.95 18.13 -14.21
CA PRO A 310 16.31 17.73 -13.91
C PRO A 310 17.25 18.92 -13.73
N ALA A 311 16.92 20.11 -14.26
CA ALA A 311 17.71 21.32 -14.05
C ALA A 311 17.53 21.83 -12.60
N GLY A 312 16.30 21.89 -12.10
CA GLY A 312 16.04 22.26 -10.69
C GLY A 312 16.63 21.29 -9.67
N MET A 313 16.73 19.99 -10.00
CA MET A 313 17.39 19.01 -9.13
C MET A 313 18.91 19.23 -9.05
N LEU A 314 19.53 19.78 -10.09
CA LEU A 314 20.95 20.12 -10.10
C LEU A 314 21.23 21.40 -9.30
N ASP A 315 20.35 22.39 -9.33
CA ASP A 315 20.49 23.62 -8.53
C ASP A 315 20.33 23.34 -7.02
N LEU A 316 19.39 22.46 -6.64
CA LEU A 316 19.25 22.00 -5.25
C LEU A 316 20.47 21.24 -4.72
N ILE A 317 21.18 20.51 -5.59
CA ILE A 317 22.44 19.83 -5.24
C ILE A 317 23.59 20.86 -5.18
N ALA A 318 23.58 21.88 -6.03
CA ALA A 318 24.59 22.93 -6.05
C ALA A 318 24.56 23.82 -4.79
N ASP A 319 23.37 24.17 -4.29
CA ASP A 319 23.20 24.96 -3.06
C ASP A 319 23.48 24.16 -1.77
N SER A 320 23.61 22.84 -1.85
CA SER A 320 23.94 21.97 -0.70
C SER A 320 25.44 21.81 -0.45
N ARG A 321 26.30 22.54 -1.17
CA ARG A 321 27.76 22.57 -1.03
C ARG A 321 28.26 23.92 -0.56
#